data_AF-A0A816Y879-F1
#
_entry.id   AF-A0A816Y879-F1
#
_cell.length_a   1.000
_cell.length_b   1.000
_cell.length_c   1.000
_cell.angle_alpha   90.00
_cell.angle_beta   90.00
_cell.angle_gamma   90.00
#
_symmetry.space_group_name_H-M   'P 1'
#
loop_
_entity.id
_entity.type
_entity.pdbx_description
1 polymer ?
#
loop_
_entity_poly.entity_id
_entity_poly.type
_entity_poly.pdbx_seq_one_letter_code
_entity_poly.pdbx_strand_id
1 'polypeptide(L)'
;MKRHDSQLMSQRIKRYANTSFLELQEINRSPIHGYEDISLQSLEETTERIIAFVPGLMDNVAKAKLNCNRDSTILTLDESAAIYLYTMPIPLYSTLNKALRAENREELKPWFAFLKLFMCALEKLPSNRTVVWRATSENITSTLSRDRVHTW
;
A
#
# COMPACT_ATOMS: atom_id res chain seq x y z
N MET A 1 4.05 -38.20 38.39
CA MET A 1 4.61 -37.50 37.21
C MET A 1 3.60 -37.47 36.05
N LYS A 2 2.43 -36.81 36.22
CA LYS A 2 1.38 -36.70 35.16
C LYS A 2 0.64 -35.35 35.16
N ARG A 3 0.94 -34.43 36.09
CA ARG A 3 0.22 -33.14 36.22
C ARG A 3 0.86 -31.98 35.45
N HIS A 4 2.12 -32.07 35.05
CA HIS A 4 2.84 -30.98 34.37
C HIS A 4 2.54 -30.89 32.85
N ASP A 5 2.38 -32.03 32.18
CA ASP A 5 2.07 -32.07 30.73
C ASP A 5 0.65 -31.61 30.38
N SER A 6 -0.31 -31.83 31.29
CA SER A 6 -1.70 -31.38 31.12
C SER A 6 -1.82 -29.85 31.16
N GLN A 7 -0.95 -29.18 31.93
CA GLN A 7 -0.91 -27.73 32.04
C GLN A 7 -0.26 -27.07 30.80
N LEU A 8 0.75 -27.71 30.21
CA LEU A 8 1.37 -27.29 28.94
C LEU A 8 0.44 -27.50 27.73
N MET A 9 -0.33 -28.58 27.69
CA MET A 9 -1.36 -28.81 26.66
C MET A 9 -2.54 -27.84 26.79
N SER A 10 -2.99 -27.54 28.01
CA SER A 10 -4.02 -26.53 28.27
C SER A 10 -3.57 -25.12 27.85
N GLN A 11 -2.28 -24.77 28.06
CA GLN A 11 -1.71 -23.51 27.58
C GLN A 11 -1.53 -23.47 26.05
N ARG A 12 -1.21 -24.60 25.41
CA ARG A 12 -1.12 -24.71 23.95
C ARG A 12 -2.47 -24.58 23.25
N ILE A 13 -3.52 -25.18 23.81
CA ILE A 13 -4.88 -25.10 23.26
C ILE A 13 -5.44 -23.68 23.41
N LYS A 14 -5.15 -22.98 24.51
CA LYS A 14 -5.55 -21.57 24.71
C LYS A 14 -4.91 -20.58 23.72
N ARG A 15 -3.80 -20.93 23.04
CA ARG A 15 -3.21 -20.08 22.00
C ARG A 15 -3.90 -20.20 20.64
N TYR A 16 -4.66 -21.28 20.41
CA TYR A 16 -5.33 -21.56 19.13
C TYR A 16 -6.86 -21.60 19.23
N ALA A 17 -7.43 -21.52 20.44
CA ALA A 17 -8.87 -21.57 20.67
C ALA A 17 -9.41 -20.20 21.08
N ASN A 18 -9.53 -19.27 20.12
CA ASN A 18 -10.60 -18.26 20.13
C ASN A 18 -10.75 -17.42 18.85
N THR A 19 -10.01 -17.71 17.78
CA THR A 19 -10.13 -16.92 16.54
C THR A 19 -11.23 -17.50 15.66
N SER A 20 -12.27 -16.71 15.38
CA SER A 20 -13.36 -17.09 14.48
C SER A 20 -12.82 -17.38 13.08
N PHE A 21 -13.46 -18.30 12.34
CA PHE A 21 -13.13 -18.54 10.93
C PHE A 21 -13.14 -17.24 10.09
N LEU A 22 -14.03 -16.30 10.43
CA LEU A 22 -14.10 -14.98 9.79
C LEU A 22 -12.89 -14.12 10.11
N GLU A 23 -12.38 -14.17 11.34
CA GLU A 23 -11.16 -13.45 11.73
C GLU A 23 -9.92 -14.04 11.05
N LEU A 24 -9.87 -15.37 10.86
CA LEU A 24 -8.80 -16.02 10.09
C LEU A 24 -8.86 -15.67 8.60
N GLN A 25 -10.06 -15.56 8.02
CA GLN A 25 -10.25 -15.08 6.66
C GLN A 25 -9.83 -13.61 6.52
N GLU A 26 -10.18 -12.77 7.48
CA GLU A 26 -9.72 -11.37 7.55
C GLU A 26 -8.20 -11.30 7.60
N ILE A 27 -7.54 -12.03 8.49
CA ILE A 27 -6.07 -12.01 8.63
C ILE A 27 -5.37 -12.46 7.33
N ASN A 28 -5.93 -13.43 6.60
CA ASN A 28 -5.34 -13.93 5.35
C ASN A 28 -5.62 -13.06 4.10
N ARG A 29 -6.46 -12.03 4.18
CA ARG A 29 -6.71 -11.11 3.06
C ARG A 29 -5.51 -10.20 2.83
N SER A 30 -5.32 -9.80 1.57
CA SER A 30 -4.35 -8.76 1.19
C SER A 30 -4.58 -7.49 2.03
N PRO A 31 -3.52 -6.76 2.45
CA PRO A 31 -3.67 -5.51 3.21
C PRO A 31 -4.55 -4.46 2.51
N ILE A 32 -4.62 -4.51 1.18
CA ILE A 32 -5.43 -3.62 0.34
C ILE A 32 -6.79 -4.21 -0.07
N HIS A 33 -7.23 -5.33 0.52
CA HIS A 33 -8.50 -5.96 0.12
C HIS A 33 -9.68 -4.99 0.16
N GLY A 34 -10.47 -4.99 -0.92
CA GLY A 34 -11.57 -4.06 -1.16
C GLY A 34 -11.18 -2.84 -2.01
N TYR A 35 -9.90 -2.63 -2.30
CA TYR A 35 -9.49 -1.62 -3.28
C TYR A 35 -9.94 -1.98 -4.70
N GLU A 36 -10.04 -3.29 -4.98
CA GLU A 36 -10.43 -3.82 -6.28
C GLU A 36 -11.83 -3.35 -6.72
N ASP A 37 -12.74 -3.21 -5.75
CA ASP A 37 -14.15 -2.83 -5.96
C ASP A 37 -14.36 -1.32 -6.10
N ILE A 38 -13.30 -0.51 -5.87
CA ILE A 38 -13.37 0.93 -6.04
C ILE A 38 -13.40 1.27 -7.53
N SER A 39 -14.41 2.06 -7.93
CA SER A 39 -14.51 2.62 -9.28
C SER A 39 -13.34 3.57 -9.54
N LEU A 40 -12.84 3.60 -10.76
CA LEU A 40 -11.81 4.56 -11.16
C LEU A 40 -12.41 5.99 -11.14
N GLN A 41 -11.70 6.92 -10.51
CA GLN A 41 -12.12 8.31 -10.31
C GLN A 41 -11.03 9.28 -10.79
N SER A 42 -11.36 10.56 -10.93
CA SER A 42 -10.40 11.63 -11.25
C SER A 42 -9.38 11.84 -10.12
N LEU A 43 -8.24 12.45 -10.44
CA LEU A 43 -7.21 12.68 -9.41
C LEU A 43 -7.75 13.54 -8.25
N GLU A 44 -8.54 14.57 -8.54
CA GLU A 44 -9.17 15.42 -7.51
C GLU A 44 -10.03 14.59 -6.56
N GLU A 45 -11.00 13.83 -7.10
CA GLU A 45 -11.92 12.99 -6.31
C GLU A 45 -11.17 11.97 -5.45
N THR A 46 -10.13 11.34 -6.00
CA THR A 46 -9.34 10.35 -5.24
C THR A 46 -8.58 10.98 -4.07
N THR A 47 -8.26 12.27 -4.15
CA THR A 47 -7.48 12.99 -3.13
C THR A 47 -8.34 13.63 -2.04
N GLU A 48 -9.64 13.78 -2.24
CA GLU A 48 -10.57 14.35 -1.25
C GLU A 48 -10.51 13.63 0.10
N ARG A 49 -10.39 12.29 0.08
CA ARG A 49 -10.37 11.46 1.30
C ARG A 49 -9.03 11.47 2.03
N ILE A 50 -7.97 11.94 1.38
CA ILE A 50 -6.60 11.92 1.93
C ILE A 50 -5.99 13.31 2.14
N ILE A 51 -6.73 14.37 1.79
CA ILE A 51 -6.31 15.77 1.99
C ILE A 51 -5.93 16.08 3.44
N ALA A 52 -6.60 15.44 4.41
CA ALA A 52 -6.32 15.61 5.84
C ALA A 52 -4.96 15.04 6.26
N PHE A 53 -4.42 14.07 5.52
CA PHE A 53 -3.15 13.42 5.84
C PHE A 53 -1.93 14.07 5.17
N VAL A 54 -2.16 14.91 4.16
CA VAL A 54 -1.10 15.51 3.34
C VAL A 54 -1.34 17.02 3.21
N PRO A 55 -0.60 17.85 3.96
CA PRO A 55 -0.73 19.30 3.90
C PRO A 55 -0.52 19.84 2.47
N GLY A 56 -1.42 20.72 2.03
CA GLY A 56 -1.34 21.35 0.70
C GLY A 56 -1.56 20.39 -0.47
N LEU A 57 -2.24 19.26 -0.27
CA LEU A 57 -2.42 18.24 -1.31
C LEU A 57 -3.07 18.79 -2.58
N MET A 58 -4.13 19.60 -2.49
CA MET A 58 -4.86 20.11 -3.67
C MET A 58 -4.01 21.01 -4.55
N ASP A 59 -3.17 21.87 -3.97
CA ASP A 59 -2.22 22.68 -4.73
C ASP A 59 -1.21 21.81 -5.47
N ASN A 60 -0.80 20.70 -4.85
CA ASN A 60 0.10 19.74 -5.47
C ASN A 60 -0.59 18.90 -6.54
N VAL A 61 -1.88 18.60 -6.41
CA VAL A 61 -2.70 17.97 -7.47
C VAL A 61 -2.73 18.86 -8.71
N ALA A 62 -3.01 20.15 -8.54
CA ALA A 62 -3.00 21.11 -9.65
C ALA A 62 -1.61 21.19 -10.31
N LYS A 63 -0.54 21.24 -9.50
CA LYS A 63 0.84 21.21 -10.01
C LYS A 63 1.16 19.91 -10.74
N ALA A 64 0.70 18.77 -10.24
CA ALA A 64 0.94 17.47 -10.87
C ALA A 64 0.27 17.42 -12.24
N LYS A 65 -0.98 17.86 -12.36
CA LYS A 65 -1.67 17.94 -13.66
C LYS A 65 -0.98 18.87 -14.65
N LEU A 66 -0.42 19.98 -14.17
CA LEU A 66 0.30 20.93 -15.02
C LEU A 66 1.62 20.36 -15.56
N ASN A 67 2.34 19.57 -14.74
CA ASN A 67 3.72 19.16 -15.02
C ASN A 67 3.89 17.67 -15.42
N CYS A 68 2.83 16.86 -15.34
CA CYS A 68 2.89 15.47 -15.77
C CYS A 68 3.10 15.32 -17.28
N ASN A 69 3.36 14.10 -17.76
CA ASN A 69 3.41 13.83 -19.18
C ASN A 69 2.00 13.87 -19.78
N ARG A 70 1.67 14.97 -20.45
CA ARG A 70 0.36 15.20 -21.08
C ARG A 70 0.25 14.60 -22.49
N ASP A 71 1.38 14.21 -23.08
CA ASP A 71 1.47 13.68 -24.44
C ASP A 71 1.48 12.14 -24.46
N SER A 72 1.23 11.50 -23.31
CA SER A 72 1.14 10.06 -23.21
C SER A 72 -0.02 9.52 -24.05
N THR A 73 0.27 8.54 -24.91
CA THR A 73 -0.76 7.83 -25.69
C THR A 73 -1.38 6.65 -24.93
N ILE A 74 -0.81 6.29 -23.77
CA ILE A 74 -1.21 5.10 -22.99
C ILE A 74 -1.84 5.45 -21.65
N LEU A 75 -1.53 6.62 -21.07
CA LEU A 75 -2.07 7.07 -19.79
C LEU A 75 -3.09 8.19 -20.01
N THR A 76 -4.13 8.23 -19.19
CA THR A 76 -4.96 9.43 -19.07
C THR A 76 -4.19 10.55 -18.37
N LEU A 77 -4.71 11.77 -18.44
CA LEU A 77 -4.13 12.90 -17.72
C LEU A 77 -4.09 12.64 -16.21
N ASP A 78 -5.17 12.08 -15.64
CA ASP A 78 -5.25 11.77 -14.21
C ASP A 78 -4.25 10.69 -13.79
N GLU A 79 -4.05 9.66 -14.62
CA GLU A 79 -3.08 8.59 -14.37
C GLU A 79 -1.64 9.11 -14.41
N SER A 80 -1.31 9.91 -15.42
CA SER A 80 0.01 10.56 -15.55
C SER A 80 0.27 11.51 -14.39
N ALA A 81 -0.75 12.28 -13.99
CA ALA A 81 -0.68 13.18 -12.85
C ALA A 81 -0.58 12.43 -11.51
N ALA A 82 -1.23 11.28 -11.34
CA ALA A 82 -1.11 10.45 -10.14
C ALA A 82 0.32 9.94 -9.94
N ILE A 83 0.98 9.48 -11.01
CA ILE A 83 2.40 9.09 -10.97
C ILE A 83 3.27 10.29 -10.63
N TYR A 84 3.06 11.43 -11.30
CA TYR A 84 3.82 12.64 -11.01
C TYR A 84 3.68 13.05 -9.54
N LEU A 85 2.45 13.12 -9.04
CA LEU A 85 2.11 13.47 -7.67
C LEU A 85 2.79 12.55 -6.64
N TYR A 86 2.82 11.24 -6.90
CA TYR A 86 3.50 10.25 -6.05
C TYR A 86 5.00 10.51 -5.91
N THR A 87 5.63 11.11 -6.93
CA THR A 87 7.07 11.41 -6.95
C THR A 87 7.44 12.82 -6.50
N MET A 88 6.45 13.68 -6.22
CA MET A 88 6.71 15.03 -5.74
C MET A 88 7.37 15.01 -4.36
N PRO A 89 8.23 16.00 -4.03
CA PRO A 89 8.90 16.10 -2.72
C PRO A 89 7.95 16.61 -1.63
N ILE A 90 6.83 15.90 -1.45
CA ILE A 90 5.77 16.16 -0.48
C ILE A 90 5.52 14.87 0.33
N PRO A 91 4.88 14.95 1.51
CA PRO A 91 4.77 13.77 2.37
C PRO A 91 3.79 12.69 1.88
N LEU A 92 3.23 12.81 0.67
CA LEU A 92 2.29 11.83 0.11
C LEU A 92 2.88 10.41 0.08
N TYR A 93 4.05 10.25 -0.55
CA TYR A 93 4.76 8.96 -0.64
C TYR A 93 5.01 8.37 0.75
N SER A 94 5.55 9.17 1.67
CA SER A 94 5.92 8.69 3.00
C SER A 94 4.70 8.32 3.85
N THR A 95 3.63 9.11 3.76
CA THR A 95 2.40 8.88 4.53
C THR A 95 1.65 7.67 4.02
N LEU A 96 1.51 7.52 2.69
CA LEU A 96 0.91 6.32 2.10
C LEU A 96 1.69 5.06 2.47
N ASN A 97 3.02 5.10 2.33
CA ASN A 97 3.87 3.96 2.66
C ASN A 97 3.90 3.60 4.14
N LYS A 98 3.61 4.56 5.02
CA LYS A 98 3.40 4.30 6.44
C LYS A 98 2.06 3.59 6.66
N ALA A 99 0.99 4.07 6.03
CA ALA A 99 -0.33 3.45 6.10
C ALA A 99 -0.34 2.01 5.55
N LEU A 100 0.37 1.76 4.44
CA LEU A 100 0.52 0.43 3.84
C LEU A 100 1.24 -0.57 4.75
N ARG A 101 2.16 -0.09 5.60
CA ARG A 101 2.92 -0.92 6.55
C ARG A 101 2.25 -1.06 7.90
N ALA A 102 1.25 -0.24 8.19
CA ALA A 102 0.50 -0.34 9.44
C ALA A 102 -0.36 -1.60 9.42
N GLU A 103 -0.45 -2.30 10.55
CA GLU A 103 -1.37 -3.44 10.70
C GLU A 103 -2.83 -2.98 10.75
N ASN A 104 -3.09 -1.67 10.84
CA ASN A 104 -4.41 -1.08 10.87
C ASN A 104 -4.96 -0.84 9.45
N ARG A 105 -5.78 -1.79 8.97
CA ARG A 105 -6.40 -1.71 7.63
C ARG A 105 -7.41 -0.58 7.48
N GLU A 106 -8.01 -0.11 8.56
CA GLU A 106 -8.97 1.00 8.51
C GLU A 106 -8.29 2.32 8.15
N GLU A 107 -7.02 2.51 8.55
CA GLU A 107 -6.22 3.68 8.18
C GLU A 107 -5.90 3.73 6.68
N LEU A 108 -5.96 2.58 6.00
CA LEU A 108 -5.65 2.46 4.58
C LEU A 108 -6.85 2.71 3.67
N LYS A 109 -8.09 2.48 4.15
CA LYS A 109 -9.31 2.67 3.35
C LYS A 109 -9.44 4.04 2.69
N PRO A 110 -9.10 5.18 3.34
CA PRO A 110 -9.13 6.48 2.68
C PRO A 110 -8.25 6.56 1.42
N TRP A 111 -7.18 5.76 1.37
CA TRP A 111 -6.21 5.73 0.28
C TRP A 111 -6.63 4.88 -0.91
N PHE A 112 -7.67 4.05 -0.79
CA PHE A 112 -8.02 3.08 -1.84
C PHE A 112 -8.34 3.72 -3.18
N ALA A 113 -9.01 4.88 -3.19
CA ALA A 113 -9.32 5.60 -4.43
C ALA A 113 -8.04 6.07 -5.13
N PHE A 114 -7.10 6.65 -4.38
CA PHE A 114 -5.81 7.07 -4.92
C PHE A 114 -4.96 5.87 -5.38
N LEU A 115 -4.91 4.80 -4.58
CA LEU A 115 -4.21 3.56 -4.92
C LEU A 115 -4.78 2.93 -6.19
N LYS A 116 -6.11 2.91 -6.37
CA LYS A 116 -6.75 2.40 -7.58
C LYS A 116 -6.25 3.16 -8.81
N LEU A 117 -6.32 4.49 -8.79
CA LEU A 117 -5.86 5.33 -9.90
C LEU A 117 -4.36 5.14 -10.18
N PHE A 118 -3.54 5.14 -9.13
CA PHE A 118 -2.09 4.98 -9.25
C PHE A 118 -1.70 3.59 -9.79
N MET A 119 -2.29 2.52 -9.28
CA MET A 119 -2.00 1.15 -9.73
C MET A 119 -2.48 0.93 -11.17
N CYS A 120 -3.67 1.43 -11.54
CA CYS A 120 -4.13 1.40 -12.93
C CYS A 120 -3.18 2.14 -13.88
N ALA A 121 -2.61 3.27 -13.45
CA ALA A 121 -1.60 3.98 -14.22
C ALA A 121 -0.33 3.13 -14.41
N LEU A 122 0.17 2.49 -13.35
CA LEU A 122 1.37 1.65 -13.42
C LEU A 122 1.16 0.38 -14.27
N GLU A 123 -0.01 -0.25 -14.21
CA GLU A 123 -0.35 -1.44 -14.99
C GLU A 123 -0.33 -1.20 -16.51
N LYS A 124 -0.62 0.04 -16.95
CA LYS A 124 -0.60 0.43 -18.37
C LYS A 124 0.82 0.65 -18.91
N LEU A 125 1.81 0.86 -18.04
CA LEU A 125 3.17 1.12 -18.47
C LEU A 125 3.85 -0.17 -18.97
N PRO A 126 4.71 -0.07 -20.00
CA PRO A 126 5.44 -1.24 -20.50
C PRO A 126 6.37 -1.80 -19.42
N SER A 127 6.29 -3.11 -19.20
CA SER A 127 7.20 -3.82 -18.31
C SER A 127 8.60 -3.93 -18.93
N ASN A 128 9.61 -3.50 -18.18
CA ASN A 128 11.01 -3.56 -18.59
C ASN A 128 11.82 -4.41 -17.61
N ARG A 129 12.50 -5.45 -18.11
CA ARG A 129 13.40 -6.26 -17.28
C ARG A 129 14.78 -5.60 -17.24
N THR A 130 15.10 -4.97 -16.12
CA THR A 130 16.39 -4.28 -15.92
C THR A 130 16.89 -4.41 -14.49
N VAL A 131 18.18 -4.13 -14.28
CA VAL A 131 18.77 -4.04 -12.95
C VAL A 131 18.57 -2.62 -12.42
N VAL A 132 17.92 -2.51 -11.26
CA VAL A 132 17.70 -1.26 -10.54
C VAL A 132 18.42 -1.28 -9.20
N TRP A 133 18.74 -0.10 -8.68
CA TRP A 133 19.43 0.08 -7.40
C TRP A 133 18.52 0.87 -6.45
N ARG A 134 18.36 0.38 -5.22
CA ARG A 134 17.63 1.07 -4.15
C ARG A 134 18.53 1.22 -2.94
N ALA A 135 18.75 2.46 -2.51
CA ALA A 135 19.38 2.75 -1.23
C ALA A 135 18.30 2.77 -0.13
N THR A 136 18.66 2.28 1.06
CA THR A 136 17.87 2.45 2.28
C THR A 136 18.80 2.82 3.42
N SER A 137 18.31 3.65 4.35
CA SER A 137 19.02 3.98 5.59
C SER A 137 18.87 2.89 6.67
N GLU A 138 17.93 1.96 6.49
CA GLU A 138 17.66 0.89 7.45
C GLU A 138 18.65 -0.28 7.29
N ASN A 139 19.04 -0.89 8.41
CA ASN A 139 19.83 -2.12 8.36
C ASN A 139 18.92 -3.32 8.05
N ILE A 140 18.87 -3.68 6.78
CA ILE A 140 18.06 -4.79 6.25
C ILE A 140 18.86 -6.09 6.03
N THR A 141 20.10 -6.16 6.54
CA THR A 141 21.01 -7.29 6.28
C THR A 141 20.42 -8.62 6.77
N SER A 142 19.65 -8.60 7.87
CA SER A 142 19.02 -9.80 8.43
C SER A 142 17.79 -10.27 7.64
N THR A 143 17.16 -9.41 6.85
CA THR A 143 15.94 -9.73 6.08
C THR A 143 16.24 -10.11 4.63
N LEU A 144 17.42 -9.73 4.11
CA LEU A 144 17.93 -10.12 2.80
C LEU A 144 18.74 -11.42 2.90
N SER A 145 18.06 -12.56 2.84
CA SER A 145 18.74 -13.86 2.70
C SER A 145 18.78 -14.29 1.22
N ARG A 146 19.90 -14.88 0.78
CA ARG A 146 20.19 -15.18 -0.64
C ARG A 146 19.13 -16.01 -1.36
N ASP A 147 18.33 -16.77 -0.62
CA ASP A 147 17.36 -17.72 -1.16
C ASP A 147 15.92 -17.47 -0.67
N ARG A 148 15.61 -16.28 -0.15
CA ARG A 148 14.23 -15.93 0.22
C ARG A 148 13.66 -14.82 -0.66
N VAL A 149 12.40 -14.99 -1.03
CA VAL A 149 11.57 -13.90 -1.56
C VAL A 149 11.41 -12.87 -0.45
N HIS A 150 11.78 -11.63 -0.75
CA HIS A 150 11.60 -10.49 0.13
C HIS A 150 10.43 -9.63 -0.37
N THR A 151 9.49 -9.33 0.52
CA THR A 151 8.35 -8.45 0.25
C THR A 151 8.61 -7.11 0.92
N TRP A 152 8.50 -6.01 0.17
CA TRP A 152 8.82 -4.64 0.58
C TRP A 152 7.64 -3.83 1.10
#